data_AF-A0A517PFE6-F1
#
_entry.id   AF-A0A517PFE6-F1
#
_cell.length_a   1.000
_cell.length_b   1.000
_cell.length_c   1.000
_cell.angle_alpha   90.00
_cell.angle_beta   90.00
_cell.angle_gamma   90.00
#
_symmetry.space_group_name_H-M   'P 1'
#
loop_
_entity.id
_entity.type
_entity.pdbx_description
1 polymer ?
#
loop_
_entity_poly.entity_id
_entity_poly.type
_entity_poly.pdbx_seq_one_letter_code
_entity_poly.pdbx_strand_id
1 'polypeptide(L)'
;MSDDAPTHRVRVPTRVDFAGGWTDVRDFCATDPGGGATLSCAITQAVEGSAFWRSGRFELLMHADLPADNHLGSSSSAGVAYLRLSRAVAGKQPAEPVDLAERAYRLAELVGEKGGKQDHYAAALGGVLHLRFGPEETPAQVHRIDLPVDRLRELERAVTLCYAAAEEDVSSGGSHSDVWERFNVGEPGLVDTLRALRETVAPARTALEAGDWERLGALTRENRELARRLDPGTVTPGQDRVFAAAGKAGAFGGKPCGAGGGGCLLLVGPPDRRAAIEEAARSAGATVMSFRVADRHAEPFS
;
A
#
# COMPACT_ATOMS: atom_id res chain seq x y z
N MET A 1 38.68 -1.81 10.87
CA MET A 1 37.28 -2.21 10.59
C MET A 1 37.32 -2.90 9.25
N SER A 2 36.71 -4.09 9.08
CA SER A 2 36.76 -4.76 7.78
C SER A 2 36.18 -3.85 6.71
N ASP A 3 36.80 -3.78 5.53
CA ASP A 3 36.34 -3.04 4.33
C ASP A 3 34.95 -3.50 3.82
N ASP A 4 34.32 -4.43 4.53
CA ASP A 4 33.13 -5.15 4.08
C ASP A 4 31.85 -4.77 4.85
N ALA A 5 31.94 -4.01 5.94
CA ALA A 5 30.75 -3.55 6.67
C ALA A 5 30.08 -2.37 5.94
N PRO A 6 28.74 -2.35 5.79
CA PRO A 6 28.05 -1.20 5.24
C PRO A 6 28.23 0.01 6.14
N THR A 7 28.40 1.18 5.52
CA THR A 7 28.49 2.45 6.22
C THR A 7 27.13 2.87 6.78
N HIS A 8 26.05 2.55 6.08
CA HIS A 8 24.68 2.81 6.51
C HIS A 8 23.74 1.70 6.07
N ARG A 9 22.71 1.43 6.88
CA ARG A 9 21.62 0.52 6.58
C ARG A 9 20.27 1.18 6.83
N VAL A 10 19.27 0.79 6.07
CA VAL A 10 17.87 1.21 6.26
C VAL A 10 16.94 0.03 6.05
N ARG A 11 15.80 0.06 6.74
CA ARG A 11 14.67 -0.84 6.50
C ARG A 11 13.43 0.01 6.30
N VAL A 12 12.82 -0.08 5.13
CA VAL A 12 11.69 0.78 4.76
C VAL A 12 10.46 -0.09 4.57
N PRO A 13 9.41 0.11 5.39
CA PRO A 13 8.21 -0.71 5.32
C PRO A 13 7.46 -0.49 4.00
N THR A 14 6.82 -1.54 3.52
CA THR A 14 5.80 -1.48 2.48
C THR A 14 4.43 -1.23 3.13
N ARG A 15 3.34 -1.29 2.36
CA ARG A 15 1.99 -0.96 2.85
C ARG A 15 0.89 -1.78 2.22
N VAL A 16 -0.23 -1.84 2.93
CA VAL A 16 -1.56 -2.12 2.38
C VAL A 16 -2.47 -0.91 2.55
N ASP A 17 -3.60 -0.89 1.84
CA ASP A 17 -4.66 0.08 2.03
C ASP A 17 -6.03 -0.60 2.22
N PHE A 18 -6.85 -0.07 3.12
CA PHE A 18 -8.19 -0.61 3.40
C PHE A 18 -9.29 0.09 2.59
N ALA A 19 -9.04 1.35 2.22
CA ALA A 19 -10.01 2.22 1.56
C ALA A 19 -9.32 3.39 0.84
N GLY A 20 -9.97 3.89 -0.20
CA GLY A 20 -9.59 5.11 -0.91
C GLY A 20 -8.47 4.99 -1.95
N GLY A 21 -7.90 3.80 -2.17
CA GLY A 21 -6.93 3.57 -3.25
C GLY A 21 -7.43 4.12 -4.60
N TRP A 22 -6.50 4.58 -5.45
CA TRP A 22 -6.69 5.36 -6.68
C TRP A 22 -6.97 6.86 -6.48
N THR A 23 -7.53 7.25 -5.35
CA THR A 23 -7.93 8.66 -5.17
C THR A 23 -6.76 9.57 -4.80
N ASP A 24 -5.58 9.01 -4.53
CA ASP A 24 -4.35 9.75 -4.21
C ASP A 24 -3.52 10.14 -5.43
N VAL A 25 -4.03 9.90 -6.64
CA VAL A 25 -3.41 10.32 -7.89
C VAL A 25 -3.74 11.78 -8.19
N ARG A 26 -2.72 12.50 -8.66
CA ARG A 26 -2.75 13.95 -8.89
C ARG A 26 -3.89 14.39 -9.81
N ASP A 27 -4.12 13.68 -10.92
CA ASP A 27 -5.13 14.06 -11.93
C ASP A 27 -6.54 14.13 -11.32
N PHE A 28 -6.90 13.16 -10.47
CA PHE A 28 -8.15 13.20 -9.72
C PHE A 28 -8.14 14.27 -8.63
N CYS A 29 -7.06 14.38 -7.85
CA CYS A 29 -6.99 15.35 -6.78
C CYS A 29 -7.16 16.78 -7.28
N ALA A 30 -6.52 17.13 -8.40
CA ALA A 30 -6.54 18.47 -8.99
C ALA A 30 -7.89 18.85 -9.62
N THR A 31 -8.71 17.88 -10.00
CA THR A 31 -9.99 18.10 -10.70
C THR A 31 -11.19 18.06 -9.76
N ASP A 32 -11.10 17.34 -8.64
CA ASP A 32 -12.17 17.27 -7.65
C ASP A 32 -11.93 18.22 -6.47
N PRO A 33 -12.86 19.15 -6.14
CA PRO A 33 -12.71 20.06 -5.01
C PRO A 33 -12.54 19.38 -3.65
N GLY A 34 -13.06 18.16 -3.49
CA GLY A 34 -12.88 17.37 -2.27
C GLY A 34 -11.53 16.65 -2.19
N GLY A 35 -10.75 16.67 -3.26
CA GLY A 35 -9.47 16.00 -3.38
C GLY A 35 -9.56 14.48 -3.21
N GLY A 36 -8.44 13.88 -2.85
CA GLY A 36 -8.28 12.45 -2.57
C GLY A 36 -8.22 12.11 -1.08
N ALA A 37 -8.45 10.85 -0.73
CA ALA A 37 -8.18 10.34 0.61
C ALA A 37 -7.88 8.84 0.61
N THR A 38 -7.00 8.39 1.51
CA THR A 38 -6.71 6.96 1.69
C THR A 38 -6.63 6.60 3.17
N LEU A 39 -6.96 5.34 3.47
CA LEU A 39 -6.71 4.71 4.76
C LEU A 39 -5.73 3.56 4.55
N SER A 40 -4.46 3.80 4.87
CA SER A 40 -3.37 2.86 4.64
C SER A 40 -2.69 2.43 5.93
N CYS A 41 -1.97 1.32 5.85
CA CYS A 41 -1.22 0.74 6.95
C CYS A 41 0.14 0.28 6.42
N ALA A 42 1.21 0.85 6.96
CA ALA A 42 2.55 0.32 6.73
C ALA A 42 2.67 -1.04 7.42
N ILE A 43 3.32 -1.99 6.76
CA ILE A 43 3.48 -3.37 7.23
C ILE A 43 4.95 -3.76 7.33
N THR A 44 5.24 -4.83 8.08
CA THR A 44 6.63 -5.23 8.36
C THR A 44 7.40 -5.75 7.15
N GLN A 45 6.73 -6.15 6.07
CA GLN A 45 7.35 -6.39 4.78
C GLN A 45 8.10 -5.13 4.35
N ALA A 46 9.34 -5.26 3.91
CA ALA A 46 10.19 -4.09 3.76
C ALA A 46 11.18 -4.24 2.60
N VAL A 47 11.62 -3.08 2.12
CA VAL A 47 12.84 -2.95 1.35
C VAL A 47 13.98 -2.68 2.33
N GLU A 48 15.00 -3.53 2.28
CA GLU A 48 16.23 -3.38 3.04
C GLU A 48 17.30 -2.79 2.12
N GLY A 49 17.97 -1.75 2.60
CA GLY A 49 18.97 -1.01 1.84
C GLY A 49 20.27 -0.90 2.62
N SER A 50 21.40 -1.00 1.90
CA SER A 50 22.74 -0.83 2.46
C SER A 50 23.58 0.06 1.54
N ALA A 51 24.38 0.93 2.14
CA ALA A 51 25.32 1.81 1.44
C ALA A 51 26.77 1.48 1.85
N PHE A 52 27.66 1.45 0.87
CA PHE A 52 29.07 1.09 1.04
C PHE A 52 29.97 2.11 0.34
N TRP A 53 31.12 2.38 0.96
CA TRP A 53 32.28 2.95 0.30
C TRP A 53 33.35 1.86 0.17
N ARG A 54 33.61 1.37 -1.05
CA ARG A 54 34.56 0.28 -1.31
C ARG A 54 35.46 0.61 -2.48
N SER A 55 36.77 0.54 -2.26
CA SER A 55 37.79 0.72 -3.31
C SER A 55 37.59 1.99 -4.17
N GLY A 56 37.22 3.11 -3.53
CA GLY A 56 36.97 4.37 -4.22
C GLY A 56 35.61 4.48 -4.93
N ARG A 57 34.72 3.49 -4.79
CA ARG A 57 33.37 3.47 -5.35
C ARG A 57 32.32 3.55 -4.25
N PHE A 58 31.22 4.20 -4.60
CA PHE A 58 30.01 4.22 -3.80
C PHE A 58 29.03 3.17 -4.35
N GLU A 59 28.59 2.26 -3.49
CA GLU A 59 27.66 1.19 -3.85
C GLU A 59 26.40 1.26 -2.98
N LEU A 60 25.25 1.14 -3.62
CA LEU A 60 23.94 1.01 -2.98
C LEU A 60 23.35 -0.35 -3.34
N LEU A 61 23.07 -1.16 -2.33
CA LEU A 61 22.38 -2.43 -2.49
C LEU A 61 21.00 -2.31 -1.87
N MET A 62 19.97 -2.67 -2.63
CA MET A 62 18.59 -2.77 -2.14
C MET A 62 18.08 -4.17 -2.40
N HIS A 63 17.42 -4.74 -1.40
CA HIS A 63 16.82 -6.07 -1.48
C HIS A 63 15.44 -6.05 -0.82
N ALA A 64 14.51 -6.80 -1.39
CA ALA A 64 13.20 -7.03 -0.81
C ALA A 64 12.84 -8.50 -1.02
N ASP A 65 12.57 -9.21 0.07
CA ASP A 65 12.08 -10.59 0.03
C ASP A 65 10.56 -10.57 -0.17
N LEU A 66 10.15 -10.14 -1.37
CA LEU A 66 8.76 -9.99 -1.77
C LEU A 66 8.56 -10.62 -3.16
N PRO A 67 7.37 -11.21 -3.42
CA PRO A 67 7.04 -11.65 -4.76
C PRO A 67 7.16 -10.52 -5.79
N ALA A 68 7.48 -10.89 -7.03
CA ALA A 68 7.32 -9.99 -8.17
C ALA A 68 5.87 -9.51 -8.26
N ASP A 69 5.68 -8.25 -8.65
CA ASP A 69 4.38 -7.61 -8.79
C ASP A 69 3.49 -7.72 -7.53
N ASN A 70 4.11 -7.60 -6.35
CA ASN A 70 3.41 -7.73 -5.06
C ASN A 70 2.35 -6.63 -4.80
N HIS A 71 2.45 -5.46 -5.43
CA HIS A 71 1.55 -4.31 -5.24
C HIS A 71 1.47 -3.76 -3.80
N LEU A 72 2.53 -3.94 -3.01
CA LEU A 72 2.66 -3.40 -1.65
C LEU A 72 3.35 -2.03 -1.59
N GLY A 73 3.66 -1.40 -2.73
CA GLY A 73 4.39 -0.12 -2.76
C GLY A 73 5.90 -0.29 -2.53
N SER A 74 6.47 -1.43 -2.96
CA SER A 74 7.90 -1.72 -2.81
C SER A 74 8.79 -0.76 -3.64
N SER A 75 8.34 -0.27 -4.81
CA SER A 75 9.09 0.75 -5.57
C SER A 75 9.21 2.06 -4.79
N SER A 76 8.10 2.57 -4.28
CA SER A 76 8.08 3.77 -3.42
C SER A 76 8.93 3.60 -2.15
N SER A 77 8.92 2.39 -1.57
CA SER A 77 9.77 2.04 -0.42
C SER A 77 11.26 2.06 -0.79
N ALA A 78 11.62 1.58 -1.99
CA ALA A 78 12.99 1.66 -2.51
C ALA A 78 13.41 3.12 -2.78
N GLY A 79 12.53 3.97 -3.30
CA GLY A 79 12.77 5.40 -3.45
C GLY A 79 13.04 6.10 -2.11
N VAL A 80 12.26 5.79 -1.07
CA VAL A 80 12.51 6.28 0.30
C VAL A 80 13.83 5.74 0.86
N ALA A 81 14.16 4.47 0.63
CA ALA A 81 15.41 3.87 1.06
C ALA A 81 16.63 4.55 0.40
N TYR A 82 16.56 4.78 -0.91
CA TYR A 82 17.56 5.50 -1.68
C TYR A 82 17.79 6.91 -1.13
N LEU A 83 16.72 7.66 -0.85
CA LEU A 83 16.82 9.00 -0.29
C LEU A 83 17.42 9.01 1.12
N ARG A 84 17.05 8.05 1.98
CA ARG A 84 17.64 7.93 3.33
C ARG A 84 19.14 7.61 3.25
N LEU A 85 19.53 6.63 2.46
CA LEU A 85 20.92 6.19 2.33
C LEU A 85 21.80 7.28 1.70
N SER A 86 21.37 7.89 0.60
CA SER A 86 22.13 8.94 -0.07
C SER A 86 22.36 10.16 0.82
N ARG A 87 21.37 10.53 1.65
CA ARG A 87 21.52 11.60 2.65
C ARG A 87 22.49 11.23 3.76
N ALA A 88 22.37 10.03 4.31
CA ALA A 88 23.25 9.55 5.38
C ALA A 88 24.71 9.55 4.92
N VAL A 89 24.97 9.03 3.73
CA VAL A 89 26.30 9.02 3.10
C VAL A 89 26.84 10.43 2.87
N ALA A 90 25.97 11.37 2.48
CA ALA A 90 26.32 12.77 2.32
C ALA A 90 26.49 13.54 3.65
N GLY A 91 26.43 12.86 4.81
CA GLY A 91 26.52 13.48 6.13
C GLY A 91 25.36 14.41 6.45
N LYS A 92 24.23 14.30 5.74
CA LYS A 92 23.05 15.14 5.95
C LYS A 92 22.18 14.57 7.06
N GLN A 93 21.57 15.45 7.83
CA GLN A 93 20.58 15.07 8.83
C GLN A 93 19.39 14.32 8.19
N PRO A 94 18.74 13.40 8.93
CA PRO A 94 17.50 12.77 8.48
C PRO A 94 16.49 13.83 8.02
N ALA A 95 15.84 13.57 6.89
CA ALA A 95 14.75 14.43 6.42
C ALA A 95 13.53 14.25 7.34
N GLU A 96 12.72 15.30 7.45
CA GLU A 96 11.39 15.18 8.05
C GLU A 96 10.58 14.17 7.22
N PRO A 97 9.82 13.24 7.84
CA PRO A 97 9.12 12.16 7.13
C PRO A 97 8.20 12.58 5.98
N VAL A 98 7.43 13.68 6.11
CA VAL A 98 6.57 14.20 5.03
C VAL A 98 7.41 14.79 3.90
N ASP A 99 8.46 15.56 4.20
CA ASP A 99 9.40 16.05 3.17
C ASP A 99 10.08 14.87 2.44
N LEU A 100 10.42 13.80 3.16
CA LEU A 100 10.98 12.58 2.58
C LEU A 100 9.98 11.87 1.64
N ALA A 101 8.71 11.75 2.05
CA ALA A 101 7.65 11.18 1.22
C ALA A 101 7.44 11.99 -0.06
N GLU A 102 7.36 13.32 0.03
CA GLU A 102 7.18 14.20 -1.12
C GLU A 102 8.38 14.16 -2.08
N ARG A 103 9.61 14.07 -1.55
CA ARG A 103 10.80 13.87 -2.39
C ARG A 103 10.80 12.51 -3.09
N ALA A 104 10.37 11.45 -2.40
CA ALA A 104 10.29 10.11 -2.98
C ALA A 104 9.24 10.07 -4.10
N TYR A 105 8.10 10.73 -3.90
CA TYR A 105 7.07 10.88 -4.92
C TYR A 105 7.60 11.62 -6.16
N ARG A 106 8.25 12.77 -5.98
CA ARG A 106 8.87 13.52 -7.10
C ARG A 106 9.95 12.71 -7.81
N LEU A 107 10.72 11.91 -7.10
CA LEU A 107 11.71 11.01 -7.71
C LEU A 107 11.03 9.98 -8.61
N ALA A 108 9.91 9.40 -8.18
CA ALA A 108 9.13 8.46 -8.98
C ALA A 108 8.57 9.13 -10.25
N GLU A 109 8.03 10.34 -10.13
CA GLU A 109 7.55 11.11 -11.30
C GLU A 109 8.69 11.37 -12.31
N LEU A 110 9.89 11.71 -11.83
CA LEU A 110 11.05 11.98 -12.70
C LEU A 110 11.52 10.76 -13.49
N VAL A 111 11.30 9.54 -12.97
CA VAL A 111 11.62 8.29 -13.68
C VAL A 111 10.45 7.75 -14.50
N GLY A 112 9.35 8.51 -14.58
CA GLY A 112 8.18 8.16 -15.39
C GLY A 112 7.19 7.21 -14.72
N GLU A 113 7.31 6.94 -13.42
CA GLU A 113 6.30 6.18 -12.69
C GLU A 113 5.05 7.06 -12.50
N LYS A 114 3.94 6.64 -13.11
CA LYS A 114 2.62 7.26 -12.91
C LYS A 114 1.93 6.56 -11.75
N GLY A 115 1.63 7.30 -10.68
CA GLY A 115 0.98 6.76 -9.49
C GLY A 115 0.60 7.83 -8.48
N GLY A 116 0.03 7.37 -7.37
CA GLY A 116 -0.40 8.22 -6.27
C GLY A 116 0.66 8.40 -5.18
N LYS A 117 0.37 9.25 -4.20
CA LYS A 117 1.31 9.60 -3.13
C LYS A 117 1.35 8.61 -1.97
N GLN A 118 0.31 7.81 -1.74
CA GLN A 118 0.08 7.12 -0.46
C GLN A 118 1.23 6.17 -0.07
N ASP A 119 1.85 5.52 -1.05
CA ASP A 119 2.92 4.53 -0.86
C ASP A 119 4.17 5.17 -0.25
N HIS A 120 4.53 6.35 -0.77
CA HIS A 120 5.67 7.13 -0.30
C HIS A 120 5.46 7.60 1.14
N TYR A 121 4.23 7.99 1.48
CA TYR A 121 3.85 8.39 2.83
C TYR A 121 3.93 7.21 3.80
N ALA A 122 3.34 6.06 3.45
CA ALA A 122 3.40 4.88 4.30
C ALA A 122 4.85 4.39 4.52
N ALA A 123 5.68 4.39 3.47
CA ALA A 123 7.10 4.04 3.55
C ALA A 123 7.92 5.00 4.43
N ALA A 124 7.63 6.29 4.38
CA ALA A 124 8.37 7.28 5.14
C ALA A 124 7.90 7.41 6.60
N LEU A 125 6.59 7.28 6.86
CA LEU A 125 5.97 7.56 8.16
C LEU A 125 5.69 6.33 9.03
N GLY A 126 5.45 5.15 8.43
CA GLY A 126 5.04 3.96 9.18
C GLY A 126 3.63 4.04 9.79
N GLY A 127 3.21 2.98 10.47
CA GLY A 127 1.93 2.91 11.18
C GLY A 127 0.67 2.95 10.30
N VAL A 128 -0.46 3.28 10.94
CA VAL A 128 -1.77 3.44 10.29
C VAL A 128 -2.01 4.91 9.98
N LEU A 129 -2.31 5.22 8.72
CA LEU A 129 -2.39 6.57 8.20
C LEU A 129 -3.75 6.81 7.53
N HIS A 130 -4.41 7.90 7.94
CA HIS A 130 -5.44 8.54 7.15
C HIS A 130 -4.81 9.74 6.43
N LEU A 131 -4.74 9.67 5.11
CA LEU A 131 -4.11 10.69 4.26
C LEU A 131 -5.20 11.43 3.48
N ARG A 132 -5.09 12.75 3.39
CA ARG A 132 -5.91 13.57 2.48
C ARG A 132 -5.03 14.34 1.50
N PHE A 133 -5.43 14.34 0.25
CA PHE A 133 -4.70 14.94 -0.86
C PHE A 133 -5.54 16.09 -1.40
N GLY A 134 -5.04 17.32 -1.29
CA GLY A 134 -5.73 18.51 -1.76
C GLY A 134 -5.65 18.68 -3.28
N PRO A 135 -6.44 19.60 -3.85
CA PRO A 135 -6.38 19.94 -5.28
C PRO A 135 -5.13 20.72 -5.67
N GLU A 136 -4.49 21.38 -4.71
CA GLU A 136 -3.23 22.09 -4.90
C GLU A 136 -2.04 21.13 -4.77
N GLU A 137 -0.94 21.42 -5.45
CA GLU A 137 0.33 20.69 -5.36
C GLU A 137 1.06 20.93 -4.03
N THR A 138 0.43 20.49 -2.94
CA THR A 138 0.93 20.61 -1.58
C THR A 138 1.14 19.23 -0.96
N PRO A 139 1.91 19.14 0.14
CA PRO A 139 2.00 17.90 0.91
C PRO A 139 0.62 17.43 1.37
N ALA A 140 0.42 16.11 1.41
CA ALA A 140 -0.80 15.51 1.93
C ALA A 140 -0.99 15.87 3.40
N GLN A 141 -2.25 16.06 3.80
CA GLN A 141 -2.59 16.18 5.21
C GLN A 141 -2.52 14.79 5.83
N VAL A 142 -1.62 14.62 6.80
CA VAL A 142 -1.40 13.35 7.47
C VAL A 142 -2.15 13.33 8.80
N HIS A 143 -3.07 12.40 8.95
CA HIS A 143 -3.66 12.06 10.24
C HIS A 143 -3.22 10.65 10.65
N ARG A 144 -2.30 10.58 11.62
CA ARG A 144 -1.86 9.30 12.20
C ARG A 144 -2.96 8.72 13.08
N ILE A 145 -3.19 7.42 12.99
CA ILE A 145 -4.17 6.72 13.81
C ILE A 145 -3.44 5.94 14.90
N ASP A 146 -3.66 6.37 16.14
CA ASP A 146 -3.02 5.82 17.33
C ASP A 146 -3.93 4.76 17.95
N LEU A 147 -3.77 3.52 17.49
CA LEU A 147 -4.52 2.39 18.04
C LEU A 147 -3.91 1.93 19.38
N PRO A 148 -4.74 1.66 20.41
CA PRO A 148 -4.29 0.93 21.58
C PRO A 148 -3.66 -0.41 21.20
N VAL A 149 -2.69 -0.89 21.98
CA VAL A 149 -1.92 -2.11 21.69
C VAL A 149 -2.84 -3.33 21.45
N ASP A 150 -3.93 -3.46 22.22
CA ASP A 150 -4.86 -4.58 22.04
C ASP A 150 -5.64 -4.47 20.73
N ARG A 151 -6.02 -3.26 20.32
CA ARG A 151 -6.68 -3.02 19.02
C ARG A 151 -5.73 -3.25 17.85
N LEU A 152 -4.45 -2.91 18.01
CA LEU A 152 -3.42 -3.23 17.02
C LEU A 152 -3.26 -4.75 16.87
N ARG A 153 -3.21 -5.49 17.97
CA ARG A 153 -3.15 -6.97 17.96
C ARG A 153 -4.40 -7.60 17.36
N GLU A 154 -5.57 -7.01 17.61
CA GLU A 154 -6.82 -7.42 16.97
C GLU A 154 -6.78 -7.17 15.46
N LEU A 155 -6.34 -5.99 15.01
CA LEU A 155 -6.15 -5.69 13.59
C LEU A 155 -5.22 -6.71 12.92
N GLU A 156 -4.07 -7.01 13.55
CA GLU A 156 -3.14 -8.00 13.05
C GLU A 156 -3.77 -9.40 12.93
N ARG A 157 -4.72 -9.75 13.80
CA ARG A 157 -5.48 -11.02 13.71
C ARG A 157 -6.66 -10.97 12.75
N ALA A 158 -7.30 -9.80 12.59
CA ALA A 158 -8.45 -9.61 11.71
C ALA A 158 -8.05 -9.61 10.23
N VAL A 159 -6.81 -9.22 9.92
CA VAL A 159 -6.32 -9.10 8.55
C VAL A 159 -5.46 -10.31 8.17
N THR A 160 -5.78 -10.91 7.03
CA THR A 160 -4.94 -11.92 6.37
C THR A 160 -4.40 -11.35 5.07
N LEU A 161 -3.07 -11.28 4.95
CA LEU A 161 -2.37 -10.89 3.73
C LEU A 161 -2.04 -12.14 2.91
N CYS A 162 -2.37 -12.10 1.63
CA CYS A 162 -2.12 -13.18 0.69
C CYS A 162 -1.44 -12.66 -0.57
N TYR A 163 -0.75 -13.53 -1.30
CA TYR A 163 -0.27 -13.32 -2.65
C TYR A 163 -0.95 -14.31 -3.59
N ALA A 164 -1.51 -13.81 -4.68
CA ALA A 164 -2.06 -14.60 -5.77
C ALA A 164 -1.38 -14.14 -7.08
N ALA A 165 -0.60 -15.04 -7.69
CA ALA A 165 0.07 -14.74 -8.95
C ALA A 165 -0.94 -14.37 -10.03
N ALA A 166 -0.54 -13.47 -10.94
CA ALA A 166 -1.31 -13.22 -12.15
C ALA A 166 -1.35 -14.51 -12.99
N GLU A 167 -2.50 -14.80 -13.60
CA GLU A 167 -2.64 -15.92 -14.53
C GLU A 167 -2.10 -15.49 -15.90
N GLU A 168 -1.21 -16.29 -16.50
CA GLU A 168 -0.45 -15.94 -17.73
C GLU A 168 -1.35 -15.59 -18.95
N ASP A 169 -2.56 -16.15 -19.01
CA ASP A 169 -3.52 -15.97 -20.12
C ASP A 169 -4.54 -14.84 -19.89
N VAL A 170 -4.54 -14.22 -18.71
CA VAL A 170 -5.38 -13.05 -18.46
C VAL A 170 -4.59 -11.85 -18.95
N SER A 171 -4.86 -11.41 -20.18
CA SER A 171 -4.49 -10.07 -20.65
C SER A 171 -4.76 -9.11 -19.49
N SER A 172 -3.72 -8.40 -19.04
CA SER A 172 -3.80 -7.41 -17.97
C SER A 172 -4.94 -6.45 -18.30
N GLY A 173 -6.12 -6.74 -17.78
CA GLY A 173 -7.32 -5.95 -18.00
C GLY A 173 -7.02 -4.58 -17.42
N GLY A 174 -6.85 -3.65 -18.34
CA GLY A 174 -6.35 -2.29 -18.24
C GLY A 174 -5.20 -2.01 -17.26
N SER A 175 -4.13 -1.47 -17.82
CA SER A 175 -3.01 -0.97 -17.04
C SER A 175 -3.47 0.20 -16.16
N HIS A 176 -2.77 0.50 -15.05
CA HIS A 176 -3.03 1.71 -14.25
C HIS A 176 -3.14 2.96 -15.14
N SER A 177 -2.35 3.03 -16.22
CA SER A 177 -2.43 4.07 -17.26
C SER A 177 -3.77 4.14 -17.99
N ASP A 178 -4.41 3.03 -18.30
CA ASP A 178 -5.64 2.98 -19.10
C ASP A 178 -6.82 3.64 -18.36
N VAL A 179 -6.89 3.45 -17.03
CA VAL A 179 -7.86 4.17 -16.19
C VAL A 179 -7.65 5.68 -16.27
N TRP A 180 -6.40 6.14 -16.24
CA TRP A 180 -6.08 7.57 -16.29
C TRP A 180 -6.22 8.17 -17.70
N GLU A 181 -6.00 7.38 -18.75
CA GLU A 181 -6.30 7.81 -20.13
C GLU A 181 -7.81 8.04 -20.31
N ARG A 182 -8.65 7.11 -19.83
CA ARG A 182 -10.11 7.24 -19.84
C ARG A 182 -10.59 8.40 -18.96
N PHE A 183 -9.95 8.61 -17.82
CA PHE A 183 -10.17 9.78 -16.97
C PHE A 183 -9.90 11.09 -17.75
N ASN A 184 -8.75 11.17 -18.44
CA ASN A 184 -8.32 12.38 -19.15
C ASN A 184 -9.20 12.71 -20.37
N VAL A 185 -9.80 11.71 -21.02
CA VAL A 185 -10.81 11.94 -22.07
C VAL A 185 -12.23 12.14 -21.55
N GLY A 186 -12.42 12.12 -20.22
CA GLY A 186 -13.69 12.42 -19.58
C GLY A 186 -14.72 11.28 -19.66
N GLU A 187 -14.30 10.02 -19.50
CA GLU A 187 -15.22 8.88 -19.46
C GLU A 187 -16.37 9.12 -18.45
N PRO A 188 -17.64 9.08 -18.89
CA PRO A 188 -18.77 9.32 -18.00
C PRO A 188 -18.81 8.36 -16.79
N GLY A 189 -19.02 8.91 -15.60
CA GLY A 189 -19.15 8.14 -14.35
C GLY A 189 -17.84 7.69 -13.71
N LEU A 190 -16.69 7.85 -14.37
CA LEU A 190 -15.39 7.48 -13.81
C LEU A 190 -15.04 8.38 -12.61
N VAL A 191 -15.24 9.70 -12.73
CA VAL A 191 -15.03 10.65 -11.62
C VAL A 191 -15.94 10.33 -10.43
N ASP A 192 -17.20 9.98 -10.68
CA ASP A 192 -18.13 9.62 -9.60
C ASP A 192 -17.75 8.30 -8.92
N THR A 193 -17.14 7.36 -9.66
CA THR A 193 -16.58 6.14 -9.10
C THR A 193 -15.37 6.44 -8.20
N LEU A 194 -14.48 7.36 -8.61
CA LEU A 194 -13.36 7.84 -7.79
C LEU A 194 -13.85 8.57 -6.53
N ARG A 195 -14.89 9.40 -6.64
CA ARG A 195 -15.55 10.01 -5.47
C ARG A 195 -16.10 8.94 -4.53
N ALA A 196 -16.80 7.94 -5.05
CA ALA A 196 -17.32 6.85 -4.24
C ALA A 196 -16.20 6.09 -3.52
N LEU A 197 -15.06 5.85 -4.18
CA LEU A 197 -13.87 5.26 -3.54
C LEU A 197 -13.38 6.11 -2.37
N ARG A 198 -13.29 7.43 -2.54
CA ARG A 198 -12.90 8.36 -1.48
C ARG A 198 -13.88 8.31 -0.30
N GLU A 199 -15.18 8.28 -0.57
CA GLU A 199 -16.20 8.28 0.49
C GLU A 199 -16.21 7.01 1.35
N THR A 200 -15.53 5.93 0.92
CA THR A 200 -15.32 4.74 1.77
C THR A 200 -14.33 4.99 2.93
N VAL A 201 -13.48 6.02 2.84
CA VAL A 201 -12.34 6.23 3.75
C VAL A 201 -12.78 6.62 5.16
N ALA A 202 -13.67 7.62 5.29
CA ALA A 202 -14.09 8.10 6.59
C ALA A 202 -14.85 7.02 7.39
N PRO A 203 -15.82 6.28 6.82
CA PRO A 203 -16.44 5.13 7.48
C PRO A 203 -15.44 4.02 7.83
N ALA A 204 -14.45 3.75 6.96
CA ALA A 204 -13.46 2.70 7.20
C ALA A 204 -12.55 3.07 8.36
N ARG A 205 -12.17 4.35 8.47
CA ARG A 205 -11.42 4.88 9.62
C ARG A 205 -12.20 4.67 10.90
N THR A 206 -13.47 5.09 10.94
CA THR A 206 -14.33 4.94 12.12
C THR A 206 -14.43 3.47 12.54
N ALA A 207 -14.63 2.55 11.58
CA ALA A 207 -14.70 1.12 11.86
C ALA A 207 -13.39 0.56 12.43
N LEU A 208 -12.25 0.92 11.83
CA LEU A 208 -10.92 0.52 12.28
C LEU A 208 -10.61 1.06 13.69
N GLU A 209 -10.89 2.34 13.94
CA GLU A 209 -10.70 2.96 15.26
C GLU A 209 -11.60 2.32 16.33
N ALA A 210 -12.80 1.87 15.95
CA ALA A 210 -13.76 1.21 16.83
C ALA A 210 -13.50 -0.30 17.04
N GLY A 211 -12.66 -0.94 16.22
CA GLY A 211 -12.50 -2.39 16.20
C GLY A 211 -13.69 -3.13 15.58
N ASP A 212 -14.48 -2.45 14.76
CA ASP A 212 -15.60 -3.02 14.01
C ASP A 212 -15.06 -3.66 12.72
N TRP A 213 -14.51 -4.87 12.87
CA TRP A 213 -13.87 -5.61 11.78
C TRP A 213 -14.86 -6.05 10.70
N GLU A 214 -16.13 -6.26 11.07
CA GLU A 214 -17.19 -6.57 10.13
C GLU A 214 -17.48 -5.38 9.22
N ARG A 215 -17.66 -4.19 9.80
CA ARG A 215 -17.86 -2.97 9.01
C ARG A 215 -16.64 -2.62 8.18
N LEU A 216 -15.43 -2.76 8.72
CA LEU A 216 -14.18 -2.53 7.98
C LEU A 216 -14.10 -3.48 6.78
N GLY A 217 -14.33 -4.78 6.98
CA GLY A 217 -14.31 -5.76 5.89
C GLY A 217 -15.36 -5.51 4.82
N ALA A 218 -16.58 -5.13 5.23
CA ALA A 218 -17.63 -4.76 4.29
C ALA A 218 -17.23 -3.55 3.41
N LEU A 219 -16.62 -2.52 4.01
CA LEU A 219 -16.12 -1.34 3.30
C LEU A 219 -14.92 -1.64 2.40
N THR A 220 -14.02 -2.52 2.84
CA THR A 220 -12.89 -2.98 2.02
C THR A 220 -13.39 -3.74 0.78
N ARG A 221 -14.42 -4.59 0.93
CA ARG A 221 -15.09 -5.23 -0.22
C ARG A 221 -15.78 -4.21 -1.12
N GLU A 222 -16.49 -3.24 -0.55
CA GLU A 222 -17.10 -2.16 -1.34
C GLU A 222 -16.06 -1.39 -2.16
N ASN A 223 -14.91 -1.08 -1.56
CA ASN A 223 -13.78 -0.45 -2.24
C ASN A 223 -13.26 -1.31 -3.40
N ARG A 224 -13.18 -2.64 -3.24
CA ARG A 224 -12.85 -3.58 -4.33
C ARG A 224 -13.86 -3.50 -5.48
N GLU A 225 -15.16 -3.55 -5.18
CA GLU A 225 -16.18 -3.51 -6.23
C GLU A 225 -16.21 -2.17 -6.98
N LEU A 226 -15.91 -1.06 -6.29
CA LEU A 226 -15.72 0.23 -6.93
C LEU A 226 -14.46 0.27 -7.81
N ALA A 227 -13.34 -0.28 -7.35
CA ALA A 227 -12.13 -0.41 -8.17
C ALA A 227 -12.38 -1.28 -9.42
N ARG A 228 -13.18 -2.34 -9.31
CA ARG A 228 -13.62 -3.15 -10.45
C ARG A 228 -14.45 -2.37 -11.48
N ARG A 229 -15.19 -1.35 -11.04
CA ARG A 229 -15.92 -0.44 -11.97
C ARG A 229 -14.99 0.53 -12.68
N LEU A 230 -13.87 0.91 -12.05
CA LEU A 230 -12.81 1.61 -12.77
C LEU A 230 -12.23 0.67 -13.81
N ASP A 231 -11.79 -0.52 -13.41
CA ASP A 231 -11.25 -1.50 -14.33
C ASP A 231 -11.62 -2.93 -13.92
N PRO A 232 -12.32 -3.70 -14.77
CA PRO A 232 -12.61 -5.11 -14.50
C PRO A 232 -11.38 -5.94 -14.18
N GLY A 233 -10.21 -5.59 -14.74
CA GLY A 233 -8.95 -6.29 -14.52
C GLY A 233 -8.27 -5.96 -13.20
N THR A 234 -8.73 -4.97 -12.42
CA THR A 234 -8.23 -4.73 -11.06
C THR A 234 -8.35 -5.96 -10.14
N VAL A 235 -9.27 -6.88 -10.43
CA VAL A 235 -9.42 -8.14 -9.69
C VAL A 235 -9.38 -9.31 -10.65
N THR A 236 -8.40 -10.19 -10.49
CA THR A 236 -8.23 -11.36 -11.37
C THR A 236 -9.19 -12.50 -11.01
N PRO A 237 -9.48 -13.42 -11.94
CA PRO A 237 -10.23 -14.64 -11.63
C PRO A 237 -9.64 -15.44 -10.47
N GLY A 238 -8.31 -15.51 -10.36
CA GLY A 238 -7.61 -16.13 -9.24
C GLY A 238 -7.93 -15.47 -7.90
N GLN A 239 -7.88 -14.14 -7.86
CA GLN A 239 -8.25 -13.38 -6.65
C GLN A 239 -9.73 -13.56 -6.29
N ASP A 240 -10.63 -13.61 -7.27
CA ASP A 240 -12.06 -13.89 -7.02
C ASP A 240 -12.30 -15.25 -6.38
N ARG A 241 -11.56 -16.29 -6.80
CA ARG A 241 -11.62 -17.61 -6.14
C ARG A 241 -11.18 -17.52 -4.68
N VAL A 242 -10.11 -16.77 -4.39
CA VAL A 242 -9.62 -16.55 -3.03
C VAL A 242 -10.65 -15.80 -2.19
N PHE A 243 -11.24 -14.71 -2.69
CA PHE A 243 -12.28 -13.96 -1.98
C PHE A 243 -13.52 -14.81 -1.69
N ALA A 244 -13.96 -15.62 -2.66
CA ALA A 244 -15.10 -16.51 -2.49
C ALA A 244 -14.83 -17.61 -1.44
N ALA A 245 -13.64 -18.22 -1.46
CA ALA A 245 -13.25 -19.23 -0.48
C ALA A 245 -13.13 -18.64 0.93
N ALA A 246 -12.46 -17.49 1.06
CA ALA A 246 -12.32 -16.78 2.33
C ALA A 246 -13.68 -16.35 2.91
N GLY A 247 -14.60 -15.87 2.07
CA GLY A 247 -15.96 -15.53 2.48
C GLY A 247 -16.72 -16.72 3.08
N LYS A 248 -16.61 -17.91 2.47
CA LYS A 248 -17.17 -19.15 3.01
C LYS A 248 -16.55 -19.55 4.36
N ALA A 249 -15.28 -19.21 4.58
CA ALA A 249 -14.59 -19.42 5.86
C ALA A 249 -14.92 -18.36 6.93
N GLY A 250 -15.64 -17.28 6.56
CA GLY A 250 -16.10 -16.23 7.47
C GLY A 250 -15.36 -14.90 7.34
N ALA A 251 -14.60 -14.66 6.27
CA ALA A 251 -14.11 -13.31 5.97
C ALA A 251 -15.30 -12.36 5.67
N PHE A 252 -15.28 -11.17 6.27
CA PHE A 252 -16.27 -10.13 6.05
C PHE A 252 -16.09 -9.42 4.70
N GLY A 253 -14.84 -9.35 4.22
CA GLY A 253 -14.51 -8.82 2.91
C GLY A 253 -13.02 -8.83 2.62
N GLY A 254 -12.62 -8.13 1.56
CA GLY A 254 -11.23 -8.08 1.12
C GLY A 254 -11.07 -7.37 -0.21
N LYS A 255 -9.85 -6.96 -0.53
CA LYS A 255 -9.50 -6.28 -1.78
C LYS A 255 -8.08 -6.65 -2.24
N PRO A 256 -7.79 -6.54 -3.55
CA PRO A 256 -6.41 -6.49 -4.03
C PRO A 256 -5.66 -5.31 -3.41
N CYS A 257 -4.37 -5.46 -3.18
CA CYS A 257 -3.50 -4.36 -2.76
C CYS A 257 -3.10 -3.50 -3.97
N GLY A 258 -2.85 -2.20 -3.73
CA GLY A 258 -2.42 -1.28 -4.78
C GLY A 258 -3.45 -1.12 -5.91
N ALA A 259 -2.98 -1.04 -7.15
CA ALA A 259 -3.84 -0.89 -8.32
C ALA A 259 -4.64 -2.18 -8.66
N GLY A 260 -4.23 -3.34 -8.14
CA GLY A 260 -4.85 -4.63 -8.50
C GLY A 260 -4.26 -5.23 -9.76
N GLY A 261 -4.94 -6.22 -10.36
CA GLY A 261 -4.43 -6.97 -11.53
C GLY A 261 -3.59 -8.19 -11.19
N GLY A 262 -3.60 -8.63 -9.93
CA GLY A 262 -2.77 -9.71 -9.41
C GLY A 262 -2.06 -9.28 -8.14
N GLY A 263 -1.02 -10.01 -7.77
CA GLY A 263 -0.16 -9.66 -6.65
C GLY A 263 -0.80 -9.92 -5.29
N CYS A 264 -0.53 -9.05 -4.33
CA CYS A 264 -1.08 -9.19 -2.99
C CYS A 264 -2.57 -8.81 -2.93
N LEU A 265 -3.28 -9.45 -2.02
CA LEU A 265 -4.64 -9.12 -1.61
C LEU A 265 -4.75 -9.23 -0.09
N LEU A 266 -5.66 -8.47 0.49
CA LEU A 266 -5.98 -8.54 1.90
C LEU A 266 -7.41 -9.02 2.11
N LEU A 267 -7.59 -9.81 3.16
CA LEU A 267 -8.86 -10.32 3.64
C LEU A 267 -9.08 -9.78 5.05
N VAL A 268 -10.28 -9.31 5.34
CA VAL A 268 -10.68 -8.86 6.68
C VAL A 268 -11.75 -9.81 7.19
N GLY A 269 -11.52 -10.40 8.36
CA GLY A 269 -12.43 -11.33 9.01
C GLY A 269 -12.37 -11.20 10.53
N PRO A 270 -13.14 -12.02 11.26
CA PRO A 270 -13.10 -11.98 12.71
C PRO A 270 -11.76 -12.53 13.22
N PRO A 271 -11.14 -11.89 14.24
CA PRO A 271 -9.80 -12.24 14.72
C PRO A 271 -9.59 -13.72 15.09
N ASP A 272 -10.65 -14.40 15.54
CA ASP A 272 -10.65 -15.80 15.95
C ASP A 272 -10.75 -16.80 14.78
N ARG A 273 -11.09 -16.34 13.57
CA ARG A 273 -11.17 -17.19 12.36
C ARG A 273 -10.00 -17.05 11.40
N ARG A 274 -8.96 -16.29 11.76
CA ARG A 274 -7.78 -16.08 10.91
C ARG A 274 -7.23 -17.39 10.32
N ALA A 275 -7.04 -18.42 11.14
CA ALA A 275 -6.50 -19.70 10.69
C ALA A 275 -7.39 -20.39 9.62
N ALA A 276 -8.72 -20.33 9.78
CA ALA A 276 -9.65 -20.89 8.81
C ALA A 276 -9.66 -20.10 7.49
N ILE A 277 -9.54 -18.77 7.58
CA ILE A 277 -9.46 -17.88 6.41
C ILE A 277 -8.14 -18.12 5.65
N GLU A 278 -7.02 -18.23 6.36
CA GLU A 278 -5.72 -18.56 5.78
C GLU A 278 -5.77 -19.90 5.04
N GLU A 279 -6.35 -20.93 5.65
CA GLU A 279 -6.44 -22.26 5.02
C GLU A 279 -7.33 -22.27 3.78
N ALA A 280 -8.45 -21.54 3.82
CA ALA A 280 -9.32 -21.38 2.66
C ALA A 280 -8.61 -20.63 1.53
N ALA A 281 -7.81 -19.60 1.85
CA ALA A 281 -7.01 -18.87 0.86
C ALA A 281 -5.93 -19.77 0.22
N ARG A 282 -5.21 -20.57 1.02
CA ARG A 282 -4.24 -21.55 0.51
C ARG A 282 -4.89 -22.57 -0.42
N SER A 283 -6.03 -23.12 0.00
CA SER A 283 -6.81 -24.08 -0.80
C SER A 283 -7.30 -23.48 -2.13
N ALA A 284 -7.47 -22.16 -2.20
CA ALA A 284 -7.85 -21.43 -3.41
C ALA A 284 -6.65 -21.00 -4.27
N GLY A 285 -5.41 -21.36 -3.90
CA GLY A 285 -4.20 -21.11 -4.68
C GLY A 285 -3.42 -19.85 -4.27
N ALA A 286 -3.74 -19.22 -3.14
CA ALA A 286 -2.97 -18.08 -2.62
C ALA A 286 -1.86 -18.52 -1.65
N THR A 287 -0.76 -17.78 -1.63
CA THR A 287 0.28 -17.89 -0.61
C THR A 287 -0.01 -16.92 0.52
N VAL A 288 -0.17 -17.41 1.74
CA VAL A 288 -0.36 -16.56 2.93
C VAL A 288 0.96 -15.91 3.33
N MET A 289 0.92 -14.61 3.60
CA MET A 289 2.07 -13.81 4.03
C MET A 289 1.86 -13.31 5.47
N SER A 290 2.96 -12.97 6.16
CA SER A 290 2.83 -12.31 7.46
C SER A 290 2.13 -10.97 7.33
N PHE A 291 1.28 -10.63 8.29
CA PHE A 291 0.72 -9.30 8.40
C PHE A 291 0.99 -8.80 9.81
N ARG A 292 1.82 -7.76 9.90
CA ARG A 292 2.11 -7.00 11.12
C ARG A 292 2.26 -5.54 10.76
N VAL A 293 1.79 -4.67 11.63
CA VAL A 293 1.89 -3.23 11.41
C VAL A 293 3.34 -2.80 11.65
N ALA A 294 3.92 -2.05 10.72
CA ALA A 294 5.26 -1.50 10.91
C ALA A 294 5.23 -0.29 11.84
N ASP A 295 6.25 -0.22 12.70
CA ASP A 295 6.43 0.91 13.60
C ASP A 295 6.63 2.24 12.86
N ARG A 296 6.39 3.31 13.60
CA ARG A 296 6.39 4.72 13.14
C ARG A 296 7.78 5.24 12.77
N HIS A 297 8.81 4.43 13.00
CA HIS A 297 10.20 4.75 12.77
C HIS A 297 10.82 3.57 12.03
N ALA A 298 11.33 3.82 10.82
CA ALA A 298 12.38 2.97 10.30
C ALA A 298 13.58 3.15 11.23
N GLU A 299 13.72 2.23 12.18
CA GLU A 299 14.90 2.15 13.02
C GLU A 299 16.14 2.15 12.10
N PRO A 300 17.08 3.10 12.27
CA PRO A 300 18.41 2.90 11.72
C PRO A 300 18.98 1.67 12.43
N PHE A 301 19.38 0.64 11.67
CA PHE A 301 20.16 -0.45 12.25
C PHE A 301 21.46 0.12 12.81
N SER A 302 21.68 -0.08 14.11
CA SER A 302 22.97 0.10 14.78
C SER A 302 24.01 -0.86 14.24
#